data_AF-A0A6B3FE62-F1
#
_entry.id   AF-A0A6B3FE62-F1
#
_cell.length_a   1.000
_cell.length_b   1.000
_cell.length_c   1.000
_cell.angle_alpha   90.00
_cell.angle_beta   90.00
_cell.angle_gamma   90.00
#
_symmetry.space_group_name_H-M   'P 1'
#
loop_
_entity.id
_entity.type
_entity.pdbx_description
1 polymer ?
#
loop_
_entity_poly.entity_id
_entity_poly.type
_entity_poly.pdbx_seq_one_letter_code
_entity_poly.pdbx_strand_id
1 'polypeptide(L)'
;NVRVLDEGRVVTVAGLRIAGTGDPQYTPDRTAERGGKAAEKAAGIRLAYEIRQRHEPVDIAVAHDPNAARETDGAVPLALAGHLHHREQEILPGGTRLRVEGSTGGSGLRAVEGEHPDPVQTSV
;
A
#
# COMPACT_ATOMS: atom_id res chain seq x y z
N ASN A 1 1.27 11.91 18.25
CA ASN A 1 1.77 10.51 18.18
C ASN A 1 1.73 10.03 16.74
N VAL A 2 2.86 10.02 16.04
CA VAL A 2 2.99 9.53 14.65
C VAL A 2 3.93 8.34 14.64
N ARG A 3 3.63 7.33 13.81
CA ARG A 3 4.47 6.14 13.60
C ARG A 3 4.67 5.97 12.11
N VAL A 4 5.92 5.97 11.67
CA VAL A 4 6.29 5.69 10.28
C VAL A 4 6.55 4.19 10.14
N LEU A 5 5.92 3.58 9.14
CA LEU A 5 6.15 2.21 8.71
C LEU A 5 6.96 2.28 7.42
N ASP A 6 8.19 1.80 7.48
CA ASP A 6 9.06 1.75 6.32
C ASP A 6 9.96 0.52 6.41
N GLU A 7 10.45 0.06 5.25
CA GLU A 7 11.36 -1.09 5.14
C GLU A 7 10.88 -2.36 5.87
N GLY A 8 9.56 -2.59 5.97
CA GLY A 8 8.99 -3.75 6.64
C GLY A 8 9.03 -3.69 8.17
N ARG A 9 9.26 -2.50 8.75
CA ARG A 9 9.18 -2.28 10.19
C ARG A 9 7.81 -2.63 10.74
N VAL A 10 7.79 -3.50 11.76
CA VAL A 10 6.57 -3.89 12.48
C VAL A 10 6.34 -2.98 13.67
N VAL A 11 5.12 -2.50 13.85
CA VAL A 11 4.71 -1.67 14.98
C VAL A 11 3.38 -2.16 15.56
N THR A 12 3.30 -2.29 16.88
CA THR A 12 2.09 -2.73 17.58
C THR A 12 1.22 -1.55 18.02
N VAL A 13 0.03 -1.41 17.47
CA VAL A 13 -0.96 -0.37 17.81
C VAL A 13 -2.22 -1.03 18.34
N ALA A 14 -2.62 -0.72 19.58
CA ALA A 14 -3.85 -1.25 20.19
C ALA A 14 -4.01 -2.79 20.09
N GLY A 15 -2.89 -3.52 20.18
CA GLY A 15 -2.86 -4.98 20.06
C GLY A 15 -2.67 -5.53 18.63
N LEU A 16 -2.75 -4.69 17.59
CA LEU A 16 -2.53 -5.08 16.20
C LEU A 16 -1.07 -4.84 15.79
N ARG A 17 -0.44 -5.82 15.16
CA ARG A 17 0.92 -5.78 14.61
C ARG A 17 0.85 -5.39 13.14
N ILE A 18 1.37 -4.22 12.82
CA ILE A 18 1.26 -3.62 11.48
C ILE A 18 2.66 -3.48 10.90
N ALA A 19 2.88 -4.00 9.69
CA ALA A 19 4.09 -3.79 8.90
C ALA A 19 3.78 -2.96 7.67
N GLY A 20 4.74 -2.16 7.20
CA GLY A 20 4.54 -1.41 5.97
C GLY A 20 5.82 -0.98 5.28
N THR A 21 5.64 -0.42 4.09
CA THR A 21 6.70 0.14 3.26
C THR A 21 6.25 1.51 2.74
N GLY A 22 7.18 2.46 2.68
CA GLY A 22 6.95 3.71 1.96
C GLY A 22 6.76 3.48 0.46
N ASP A 23 6.21 4.49 -0.23
CA ASP A 23 6.12 4.51 -1.68
C ASP A 23 7.54 4.62 -2.28
N PRO A 24 8.06 3.58 -2.96
CA PRO A 24 9.40 3.60 -3.54
C PRO A 24 9.54 4.59 -4.71
N GLN A 25 8.44 5.12 -5.22
CA GLN A 25 8.40 6.14 -6.26
C GLN A 25 8.26 7.56 -5.68
N TYR A 26 8.24 7.72 -4.35
CA TYR A 26 8.24 9.04 -3.73
C TYR A 26 9.56 9.76 -4.01
N THR A 27 9.51 10.72 -4.93
CA THR A 27 10.59 11.66 -5.21
C THR A 27 10.10 13.09 -4.96
N PRO A 28 10.77 13.87 -4.10
CA PRO A 28 10.51 15.31 -3.97
C PRO A 28 10.67 16.05 -5.30
N ASP A 29 11.63 15.60 -6.13
CA ASP A 29 11.83 16.08 -7.49
C ASP A 29 10.94 15.29 -8.46
N ARG A 30 9.87 15.94 -8.92
CA ARG A 30 8.85 15.33 -9.78
C ARG A 30 9.29 15.17 -11.24
N THR A 31 10.50 15.58 -11.59
CA THR A 31 11.08 15.39 -12.94
C THR A 31 11.90 14.10 -13.08
N ALA A 32 12.22 13.45 -11.96
CA ALA A 32 12.95 12.19 -11.95
C ALA A 32 12.11 11.04 -12.52
N GLU A 33 12.76 10.13 -13.24
CA GLU A 33 12.12 8.92 -13.73
C GLU A 33 11.65 8.05 -12.57
N ARG A 34 10.39 7.61 -12.64
CA ARG A 34 9.81 6.72 -11.65
C ARG A 34 10.10 5.27 -12.03
N GLY A 35 10.48 4.46 -11.05
CA GLY A 35 10.71 3.02 -11.27
C GLY A 35 9.45 2.21 -11.60
N GLY A 36 8.26 2.79 -11.43
CA GLY A 36 6.98 2.19 -11.80
C GLY A 36 6.72 0.85 -11.10
N LYS A 37 6.00 -0.05 -11.79
CA LYS A 37 5.59 -1.36 -11.24
C LYS A 37 6.76 -2.22 -10.75
N ALA A 38 7.94 -2.10 -11.36
CA ALA A 38 9.11 -2.86 -10.95
C ALA A 38 9.62 -2.44 -9.57
N ALA A 39 9.63 -1.14 -9.29
CA ALA A 39 10.01 -0.60 -7.99
C ALA A 39 9.00 -1.01 -6.90
N GLU A 40 7.69 -0.92 -7.18
CA GLU A 40 6.65 -1.38 -6.26
C GLU A 40 6.78 -2.86 -5.93
N LYS A 41 7.01 -3.69 -6.95
CA LYS A 41 7.21 -5.13 -6.75
C LYS A 41 8.44 -5.41 -5.88
N ALA A 42 9.55 -4.73 -6.11
CA ALA A 42 10.76 -4.89 -5.30
C ALA A 42 10.52 -4.49 -3.83
N ALA A 43 9.83 -3.38 -3.60
CA ALA A 43 9.45 -2.93 -2.26
C ALA A 43 8.50 -3.94 -1.57
N GLY A 44 7.51 -4.46 -2.31
CA GLY A 44 6.60 -5.51 -1.85
C GLY A 44 7.31 -6.80 -1.46
N ILE A 45 8.25 -7.27 -2.30
CA ILE A 45 9.06 -8.46 -1.99
C ILE A 45 9.87 -8.25 -0.71
N ARG A 46 10.47 -7.05 -0.54
CA ARG A 46 11.22 -6.72 0.67
C ARG A 46 10.32 -6.71 1.91
N LEU A 47 9.15 -6.08 1.83
CA LEU A 47 8.15 -6.07 2.90
C LEU A 47 7.73 -7.49 3.27
N ALA A 48 7.40 -8.32 2.29
CA ALA A 48 6.96 -9.69 2.52
C ALA A 48 8.06 -10.56 3.12
N TYR A 49 9.32 -10.36 2.70
CA TYR A 49 10.47 -10.99 3.32
C TYR A 49 10.55 -10.62 4.81
N GLU A 50 10.53 -9.33 5.15
CA GLU A 50 10.64 -8.85 6.53
C GLU A 50 9.48 -9.31 7.43
N ILE A 51 8.27 -9.47 6.88
CA ILE A 51 7.12 -10.05 7.59
C ILE A 51 7.37 -11.53 7.91
N ARG A 52 7.81 -12.32 6.92
CA ARG A 52 8.02 -13.77 7.08
C ARG A 52 9.14 -14.11 8.06
N GLN A 53 10.07 -13.19 8.31
CA GLN A 53 11.14 -13.37 9.29
C GLN A 53 10.69 -13.13 10.75
N ARG A 54 9.44 -12.73 10.99
CA ARG A 54 8.93 -12.49 12.35
C ARG A 54 8.46 -13.78 12.98
N HIS A 55 8.90 -14.03 14.22
CA HIS A 55 8.41 -15.16 15.03
C HIS A 55 6.93 -15.02 15.39
N GLU A 56 6.51 -13.80 15.70
CA GLU A 56 5.11 -13.48 15.97
C GLU A 56 4.42 -13.00 14.68
N PRO A 57 3.22 -13.51 14.37
CA PRO A 57 2.46 -13.12 13.18
C PRO A 57 2.28 -11.60 13.05
N VAL A 58 2.25 -11.11 11.81
CA VAL A 58 1.86 -9.74 11.49
C VAL A 58 0.39 -9.76 11.06
N ASP A 59 -0.41 -8.85 11.58
CA ASP A 59 -1.86 -8.82 11.32
C ASP A 59 -2.19 -8.06 10.03
N ILE A 60 -1.46 -6.97 9.76
CA ILE A 60 -1.75 -6.06 8.66
C ILE A 60 -0.46 -5.67 7.94
N ALA A 61 -0.45 -5.84 6.61
CA ALA A 61 0.53 -5.21 5.73
C ALA A 61 -0.06 -3.93 5.13
N VAL A 62 0.74 -2.87 5.04
CA VAL A 62 0.34 -1.58 4.47
C VAL A 62 1.37 -1.14 3.43
N ALA A 63 0.91 -0.85 2.21
CA ALA A 63 1.72 -0.29 1.15
C ALA A 63 0.96 0.82 0.42
N HIS A 64 1.67 1.69 -0.32
CA HIS A 64 1.00 2.70 -1.12
C HIS A 64 0.29 2.09 -2.34
N ASP A 65 0.96 1.21 -3.07
CA ASP A 65 0.48 0.61 -4.31
C ASP A 65 0.05 -0.86 -4.11
N PRO A 66 -1.06 -1.31 -4.71
CA PRO A 66 -1.49 -2.71 -4.62
C PRO A 66 -0.49 -3.70 -5.22
N ASN A 67 0.35 -3.31 -6.18
CA ASN A 67 1.43 -4.16 -6.71
C ASN A 67 2.41 -4.56 -5.59
N ALA A 68 2.75 -3.63 -4.68
CA ALA A 68 3.59 -3.93 -3.53
C ALA A 68 2.83 -4.77 -2.49
N ALA A 69 1.57 -4.42 -2.19
CA ALA A 69 0.76 -5.12 -1.20
C ALA A 69 0.53 -6.59 -1.56
N ARG A 70 0.32 -6.92 -2.85
CA ARG A 70 0.11 -8.29 -3.34
C ARG A 70 1.27 -9.23 -3.05
N GLU A 71 2.50 -8.74 -2.96
CA GLU A 71 3.67 -9.57 -2.66
C GLU A 71 3.64 -10.12 -1.21
N THR A 72 2.81 -9.54 -0.34
CA THR A 72 2.57 -10.01 1.04
C THR A 72 1.53 -11.12 1.15
N ASP A 73 1.02 -11.62 0.02
CA ASP A 73 0.06 -12.72 0.00
C ASP A 73 0.56 -13.95 0.76
N GLY A 74 -0.33 -14.54 1.56
CA GLY A 74 -0.07 -15.64 2.47
C GLY A 74 0.78 -15.30 3.69
N ALA A 75 1.32 -14.08 3.80
CA ALA A 75 2.14 -13.67 4.95
C ALA A 75 1.33 -12.95 6.04
N VAL A 76 0.18 -12.36 5.68
CA VAL A 76 -0.72 -11.63 6.59
C VAL A 76 -2.19 -11.93 6.25
N PRO A 77 -3.13 -11.83 7.20
CA PRO A 77 -4.55 -11.98 6.90
C PRO A 77 -5.15 -10.79 6.13
N LEU A 78 -4.60 -9.57 6.30
CA LEU A 78 -5.09 -8.34 5.67
C LEU A 78 -3.94 -7.51 5.08
N ALA A 79 -4.10 -7.07 3.83
CA ALA A 79 -3.23 -6.09 3.18
C ALA A 79 -4.04 -4.86 2.75
N LEU A 80 -3.54 -3.67 3.07
CA LEU A 80 -4.15 -2.38 2.72
C LEU A 80 -3.28 -1.64 1.70
N ALA A 81 -3.92 -1.15 0.64
CA ALA A 81 -3.29 -0.38 -0.42
C ALA A 81 -4.11 0.85 -0.82
N GLY A 82 -3.41 1.84 -1.39
CA GLY A 82 -3.98 3.03 -2.00
C GLY A 82 -3.68 3.11 -3.50
N HIS A 83 -3.14 4.24 -3.94
CA HIS A 83 -2.68 4.52 -5.31
C HIS A 83 -3.77 4.62 -6.40
N LEU A 84 -4.73 3.71 -6.45
CA LEU A 84 -5.66 3.59 -7.59
C LEU A 84 -6.91 4.48 -7.51
N HIS A 85 -7.10 5.21 -6.41
CA HIS A 85 -8.20 6.17 -6.20
C HIS A 85 -9.62 5.60 -6.34
N HIS A 86 -9.78 4.28 -6.41
CA HIS A 86 -11.05 3.57 -6.35
C HIS A 86 -10.97 2.43 -5.33
N ARG A 87 -12.14 1.98 -4.86
CA ARG A 87 -12.24 0.89 -3.90
C ARG A 87 -12.29 -0.46 -4.61
N GLU A 88 -11.45 -1.38 -4.18
CA GLU A 88 -11.43 -2.77 -4.65
C GLU A 88 -11.17 -3.71 -3.47
N GLN A 89 -11.73 -4.92 -3.53
CA GLN A 89 -11.42 -5.96 -2.56
C GLN A 89 -11.27 -7.31 -3.26
N GLU A 90 -10.25 -8.06 -2.85
CA GLU A 90 -9.93 -9.36 -3.40
C GLU A 90 -9.41 -10.28 -2.29
N ILE A 91 -9.71 -11.58 -2.37
CA ILE A 91 -8.99 -12.61 -1.63
C ILE A 91 -7.94 -13.18 -2.56
N LEU A 92 -6.68 -12.99 -2.23
CA LEU A 92 -5.55 -13.46 -3.02
C LEU A 92 -5.38 -14.99 -2.91
N PRO A 93 -4.66 -15.63 -3.84
CA PRO A 93 -4.47 -17.09 -3.85
C PRO A 93 -3.91 -17.68 -2.54
N GLY A 94 -3.06 -16.93 -1.83
CA GLY A 94 -2.49 -17.29 -0.53
C GLY A 94 -3.40 -17.00 0.68
N GLY A 95 -4.62 -16.51 0.44
CA GLY A 95 -5.65 -16.28 1.47
C GLY A 95 -5.61 -14.90 2.12
N THR A 96 -4.66 -14.03 1.74
CA THR A 96 -4.65 -12.64 2.20
C THR A 96 -5.82 -11.88 1.59
N ARG A 97 -6.57 -11.15 2.44
CA ARG A 97 -7.56 -10.18 1.95
C ARG A 97 -6.84 -8.89 1.58
N LEU A 98 -6.81 -8.55 0.30
CA LEU A 98 -6.35 -7.26 -0.19
C LEU A 98 -7.53 -6.29 -0.24
N ARG A 99 -7.33 -5.10 0.31
CA ARG A 99 -8.26 -3.97 0.14
C ARG A 99 -7.52 -2.76 -0.41
N VAL A 100 -8.02 -2.28 -1.54
CA VAL A 100 -7.67 -0.97 -2.08
C VAL A 100 -8.74 -0.01 -1.57
N GLU A 101 -8.36 0.93 -0.71
CA GLU A 101 -9.35 1.72 0.06
C GLU A 101 -9.91 2.94 -0.71
N GLY A 102 -9.38 3.24 -1.89
CA GLY A 102 -9.78 4.38 -2.71
C GLY A 102 -9.31 5.72 -2.13
N SER A 103 -9.93 6.80 -2.60
CA SER A 103 -9.63 8.16 -2.11
C SER A 103 -10.84 8.74 -1.38
N THR A 104 -10.62 9.80 -0.60
CA THR A 104 -11.71 10.59 0.00
C THR A 104 -12.29 11.63 -0.96
N GLY A 105 -12.22 11.39 -2.28
CA GLY A 105 -12.84 12.25 -3.30
C GLY A 105 -12.02 13.47 -3.72
N GLY A 106 -10.69 13.38 -3.77
CA GLY A 106 -9.91 14.50 -4.27
C GLY A 106 -8.49 14.12 -4.65
N SER A 107 -8.23 13.92 -5.94
CA SER A 107 -6.87 13.91 -6.51
C SER A 107 -6.14 15.28 -6.37
N GLY A 108 -6.62 16.18 -5.51
CA GLY A 108 -6.22 17.60 -5.44
C GLY A 108 -6.68 18.38 -6.66
N LEU A 109 -6.04 19.52 -6.94
CA LEU A 109 -6.28 20.32 -8.15
C LEU A 109 -6.11 19.52 -9.46
N ARG A 110 -5.41 18.38 -9.40
CA ARG A 110 -5.21 17.49 -10.54
C ARG A 110 -6.48 16.81 -11.03
N ALA A 111 -7.51 16.74 -10.19
CA ALA A 111 -8.81 16.26 -10.60
C ALA A 111 -9.37 17.06 -11.78
N VAL A 112 -8.84 18.25 -12.10
CA VAL A 112 -9.27 19.08 -13.24
C VAL A 112 -8.15 19.38 -14.25
N GLU A 113 -6.96 18.76 -14.12
CA GLU A 113 -5.81 19.04 -15.00
C GLU A 113 -5.82 18.23 -16.31
N GLY A 114 -6.56 17.11 -16.38
CA GLY A 114 -6.67 16.26 -17.58
C GLY A 114 -7.94 16.50 -18.42
N GLU A 115 -7.99 15.94 -19.64
CA GLU A 115 -9.20 15.95 -20.49
C GLU A 115 -10.40 15.25 -19.82
N HIS A 116 -10.12 14.30 -18.92
CA HIS A 116 -11.11 13.60 -18.12
C HIS A 116 -10.82 13.86 -16.64
N PRO A 117 -11.66 14.67 -15.99
CA PRO A 117 -11.56 14.90 -14.55
C PRO A 117 -11.62 13.59 -13.77
N ASP A 118 -10.77 13.46 -12.75
CA ASP A 118 -10.91 12.33 -11.82
C ASP A 118 -12.26 12.45 -11.10
N PRO A 119 -13.08 11.39 -11.08
CA PRO A 119 -14.38 11.47 -10.45
C PRO A 119 -14.22 11.72 -8.94
N VAL A 120 -14.95 12.70 -8.41
CA VAL A 120 -15.06 12.94 -6.97
C VAL A 120 -15.86 11.79 -6.37
N GLN A 121 -15.14 10.75 -5.94
CA GLN A 121 -15.72 9.60 -5.28
C GLN A 121 -15.23 9.54 -3.84
N THR A 122 -16.14 9.74 -2.89
CA THR A 122 -15.95 9.28 -1.52
C THR A 122 -16.25 7.78 -1.46
N SER A 123 -15.22 6.96 -1.35
CA SER A 123 -15.39 5.56 -0.93
C SER A 123 -15.44 5.50 0.60
N VAL A 124 -16.58 5.08 1.15
CA VAL A 124 -16.76 4.67 2.55
C VAL A 124 -16.78 3.16 2.61
#